data_AF-A0A1D8IMR6-F1
#
_entry.id   AF-A0A1D8IMR6-F1
#
_cell.length_a   1.000
_cell.length_b   1.000
_cell.length_c   1.000
_cell.angle_alpha   90.00
_cell.angle_beta   90.00
_cell.angle_gamma   90.00
#
_symmetry.space_group_name_H-M   'P 1'
#
loop_
_entity.id
_entity.type
_entity.pdbx_description
1 polymer ?
#
loop_
_entity_poly.entity_id
_entity_poly.type
_entity_poly.pdbx_seq_one_letter_code
_entity_poly.pdbx_strand_id
1 'polypeptide(L)'
;MRDAFKPILTAIGNWHTEIFNYFDHPITNAYTESLNNLIRVMNRLGRGYSFEALRAKILFTEGVHTVKKPKYPKRRATMEDSMFAYKTFSRIIDIERETNYGAQISTLISLIETGDL
;
A
#
# COMPACT_ATOMS: atom_id res chain seq x y z
N MET A 1 -31.18 24.15 -1.66
CA MET A 1 -29.78 23.98 -2.13
C MET A 1 -28.88 23.39 -1.04
N ARG A 2 -28.88 23.92 0.19
CA ARG A 2 -28.05 23.39 1.30
C ARG A 2 -28.37 21.94 1.69
N ASP A 3 -29.64 21.53 1.66
CA ASP A 3 -30.02 20.16 2.06
C ASP A 3 -29.55 19.07 1.09
N ALA A 4 -29.46 19.38 -0.21
CA ALA A 4 -28.99 18.44 -1.22
C ALA A 4 -27.50 18.08 -1.05
N PHE A 5 -26.70 19.01 -0.51
CA PHE A 5 -25.27 18.81 -0.24
C PHE A 5 -24.97 18.44 1.20
N LYS A 6 -25.99 18.34 2.06
CA LYS A 6 -25.80 17.97 3.46
C LYS A 6 -25.04 16.65 3.63
N PRO A 7 -25.34 15.57 2.88
CA PRO A 7 -24.59 14.31 3.01
C PRO A 7 -23.10 14.45 2.68
N ILE A 8 -22.76 15.18 1.61
CA ILE A 8 -21.35 15.33 1.20
C ILE A 8 -20.59 16.25 2.14
N LEU A 9 -21.21 17.33 2.63
CA LEU A 9 -20.61 18.23 3.62
C LEU A 9 -20.36 17.50 4.95
N THR A 10 -21.29 16.64 5.38
CA THR A 10 -21.09 15.79 6.57
C THR A 10 -19.96 14.79 6.36
N ALA A 11 -19.86 14.16 5.17
CA ALA A 11 -18.76 13.24 4.87
C ALA A 11 -17.40 13.95 4.89
N ILE A 12 -17.29 15.13 4.26
CA ILE A 12 -16.07 15.94 4.27
C ILE A 12 -15.69 16.35 5.70
N GLY A 13 -16.68 16.73 6.54
CA GLY A 13 -16.42 17.07 7.93
C GLY A 13 -15.92 15.87 8.75
N ASN A 14 -16.56 14.71 8.60
CA ASN A 14 -16.20 13.50 9.35
C ASN A 14 -14.83 12.92 8.95
N TRP A 15 -14.45 13.04 7.68
CA TRP A 15 -13.22 12.48 7.11
C TRP A 15 -12.21 13.57 6.73
N HIS A 16 -12.31 14.75 7.35
CA HIS A 16 -11.51 15.91 7.00
C HIS A 16 -10.02 15.56 7.07
N THR A 17 -9.57 14.98 8.18
CA THR A 17 -8.17 14.64 8.38
C THR A 17 -7.67 13.72 7.27
N GLU A 18 -8.39 12.65 6.98
CA GLU A 18 -7.99 11.64 5.99
C GLU A 18 -7.96 12.20 4.56
N ILE A 19 -8.95 13.04 4.20
CA ILE A 19 -9.04 13.68 2.88
C ILE A 19 -7.88 14.68 2.69
N PHE A 20 -7.62 15.52 3.70
CA PHE A 20 -6.61 16.57 3.62
C PHE A 20 -5.20 16.09 3.97
N ASN A 21 -5.04 14.90 4.57
CA ASN A 21 -3.74 14.29 4.85
C ASN A 21 -2.87 14.16 3.57
N TYR A 22 -3.48 14.12 2.38
CA TYR A 22 -2.76 14.15 1.12
C TYR A 22 -1.81 15.35 0.97
N PHE A 23 -2.17 16.51 1.52
CA PHE A 23 -1.37 17.73 1.41
C PHE A 23 -0.11 17.70 2.29
N ASP A 24 -0.19 17.01 3.44
CA ASP A 24 0.96 16.79 4.33
C ASP A 24 1.79 15.57 3.90
N HIS A 25 1.12 14.56 3.37
CA HIS A 25 1.68 13.29 2.94
C HIS A 25 1.13 12.94 1.55
N PRO A 26 1.92 13.08 0.46
CA PRO A 26 1.45 12.88 -0.91
C PRO A 26 1.27 11.39 -1.27
N ILE A 27 0.53 10.67 -0.43
CA ILE A 27 0.17 9.27 -0.57
C ILE A 27 -1.29 9.23 -1.00
N THR A 28 -1.55 8.65 -2.17
CA THR A 28 -2.89 8.60 -2.76
C THR A 28 -3.48 7.19 -2.68
N ASN A 29 -4.80 7.11 -2.56
CA ASN A 29 -5.54 5.86 -2.59
C ASN A 29 -5.64 5.21 -4.00
N ALA A 30 -5.08 5.85 -5.03
CA ALA A 30 -5.15 5.39 -6.42
C ALA A 30 -4.72 3.92 -6.62
N TYR A 31 -3.74 3.44 -5.85
CA TYR A 31 -3.33 2.05 -5.89
C TYR A 31 -4.46 1.09 -5.45
N THR A 32 -5.15 1.38 -4.35
CA THR A 32 -6.22 0.50 -3.88
C THR A 32 -7.46 0.60 -4.78
N GLU A 33 -7.75 1.79 -5.32
CA GLU A 33 -8.87 2.00 -6.26
C GLU A 33 -8.66 1.24 -7.57
N SER A 34 -7.45 1.30 -8.12
CA SER A 34 -7.09 0.57 -9.34
C SER A 34 -7.11 -0.94 -9.13
N LEU A 35 -6.66 -1.45 -7.98
CA LEU A 35 -6.86 -2.85 -7.60
C LEU A 35 -8.34 -3.23 -7.48
N ASN A 36 -9.16 -2.41 -6.82
CA ASN A 36 -10.59 -2.67 -6.68
C ASN A 36 -11.31 -2.70 -8.04
N ASN A 37 -10.86 -1.89 -9.00
CA ASN A 37 -11.37 -1.94 -10.37
C ASN A 37 -10.92 -3.22 -11.08
N LEU A 38 -9.65 -3.60 -10.94
CA LEU A 38 -9.09 -4.82 -11.51
C LEU A 38 -9.87 -6.07 -11.04
N ILE A 39 -10.14 -6.19 -9.74
CA ILE A 39 -10.91 -7.31 -9.17
C ILE A 39 -12.33 -7.35 -9.76
N ARG A 40 -12.97 -6.19 -9.96
CA ARG A 40 -14.30 -6.13 -10.61
C ARG A 40 -14.27 -6.61 -12.05
N VAL A 41 -13.25 -6.24 -12.81
CA VAL A 41 -13.06 -6.71 -14.19
C VAL A 41 -12.85 -8.21 -14.21
N MET A 42 -12.02 -8.76 -13.32
CA MET A 42 -11.83 -10.21 -13.21
C MET A 42 -13.09 -10.95 -12.81
N ASN A 43 -13.87 -10.45 -11.84
CA ASN A 43 -15.12 -11.08 -11.42
C ASN A 43 -16.13 -11.16 -12.58
N ARG A 44 -16.06 -10.24 -13.55
CA ARG A 44 -16.87 -10.27 -14.77
C ARG A 44 -16.36 -11.29 -15.80
N LEU A 45 -15.05 -11.52 -15.86
CA LEU A 45 -14.41 -12.43 -16.83
C LEU A 45 -14.31 -13.87 -16.31
N GLY A 46 -14.18 -14.06 -15.00
CA GLY A 46 -13.98 -15.34 -14.34
C GLY A 46 -15.30 -16.08 -14.10
N ARG A 47 -15.52 -17.18 -14.81
CA ARG A 47 -16.51 -18.19 -14.42
C ARG A 47 -15.93 -19.04 -13.30
N GLY A 48 -16.25 -18.73 -12.04
CA GLY A 48 -16.00 -19.63 -10.90
C GLY A 48 -15.19 -19.07 -9.73
N TYR A 49 -14.69 -17.82 -9.79
CA TYR A 49 -14.04 -17.18 -8.65
C TYR A 49 -14.96 -16.12 -8.02
N SER A 50 -15.09 -16.13 -6.69
CA SER A 50 -15.77 -15.06 -5.96
C SER A 50 -14.86 -13.83 -5.83
N PHE A 51 -15.47 -12.64 -5.69
CA PHE A 51 -14.74 -11.39 -5.44
C PHE A 51 -13.75 -11.52 -4.26
N GLU A 52 -14.16 -12.22 -3.20
CA GLU A 52 -13.34 -12.44 -2.01
C GLU A 52 -12.14 -13.33 -2.30
N ALA A 53 -12.32 -14.40 -3.09
CA ALA A 53 -11.23 -15.28 -3.49
C ALA A 53 -10.20 -14.53 -4.35
N LEU A 54 -10.64 -13.71 -5.30
CA LEU A 54 -9.75 -12.89 -6.13
C LEU A 54 -9.02 -11.84 -5.29
N ARG A 55 -9.73 -11.17 -4.36
CA ARG A 55 -9.12 -10.19 -3.45
C ARG A 55 -8.05 -10.81 -2.57
N ALA A 56 -8.31 -12.01 -2.01
CA ALA A 56 -7.34 -12.72 -1.22
C ALA A 56 -6.12 -13.12 -2.07
N LYS A 57 -6.34 -13.66 -3.27
CA LYS A 57 -5.27 -14.07 -4.17
C LYS A 57 -4.30 -12.93 -4.45
N ILE A 58 -4.82 -11.75 -4.78
CA ILE A 58 -4.03 -10.55 -5.07
C ILE A 58 -3.34 -9.97 -3.83
N LEU A 59 -4.01 -9.94 -2.67
CA LEU A 59 -3.42 -9.38 -1.44
C LEU A 59 -2.29 -10.22 -0.87
N PHE A 60 -2.33 -11.53 -1.08
CA PHE A 60 -1.39 -12.50 -0.52
C PHE A 60 -0.45 -13.09 -1.57
N THR A 61 -0.40 -12.57 -2.81
CA THR A 61 0.58 -13.04 -3.79
C THR A 61 1.99 -12.63 -3.36
N GLU A 62 2.78 -13.60 -2.88
CA GLU A 62 4.17 -13.36 -2.50
C GLU A 62 5.03 -13.01 -3.72
N GLY A 63 6.02 -12.12 -3.55
CA GLY A 63 7.01 -11.81 -4.58
C GLY A 63 6.60 -10.79 -5.65
N VAL A 64 5.31 -10.46 -5.78
CA VAL A 64 4.84 -9.43 -6.74
C VAL A 64 4.86 -8.03 -6.13
N HIS A 65 4.81 -7.95 -4.80
CA HIS A 65 4.76 -6.69 -4.08
C HIS A 65 6.11 -5.96 -4.11
N THR A 66 6.08 -4.70 -4.50
CA THR A 66 7.23 -3.80 -4.47
C THR A 66 7.48 -3.38 -3.03
N VAL A 67 8.38 -4.09 -2.35
CA VAL A 67 8.79 -3.79 -0.97
C VAL A 67 10.10 -3.00 -1.00
N LYS A 68 10.07 -1.76 -0.50
CA LYS A 68 11.29 -0.98 -0.29
C LYS A 68 11.89 -1.37 1.07
N LYS A 69 12.97 -2.15 1.01
CA LYS A 69 13.73 -2.55 2.21
C LYS A 69 14.51 -1.36 2.79
N PRO A 70 14.63 -1.25 4.13
CA PRO A 70 15.42 -0.21 4.77
C PRO A 70 16.90 -0.31 4.37
N LYS A 71 17.56 0.83 4.18
CA LYS A 71 18.97 0.87 3.78
C LYS A 71 19.87 0.78 5.01
N TYR A 72 20.50 -0.38 5.22
CA TYR A 72 21.55 -0.52 6.23
C TYR A 72 22.93 -0.09 5.68
N PRO A 73 23.70 0.74 6.41
CA PRO A 73 25.03 1.17 5.97
C PRO A 73 26.02 -0.01 5.99
N LYS A 74 26.66 -0.29 4.85
CA LYS A 74 27.68 -1.35 4.68
C LYS A 74 29.10 -0.84 4.99
N ARG A 75 29.35 -0.36 6.22
CA ARG A 75 30.72 -0.04 6.69
C ARG A 75 31.03 -0.91 7.92
N ARG A 76 32.25 -1.44 8.03
CA ARG A 76 32.74 -2.07 9.27
C ARG A 76 32.72 -1.00 10.37
N ALA A 77 31.75 -1.09 11.28
CA ALA A 77 31.60 -0.16 12.38
C ALA A 77 32.73 -0.39 13.40
N THR A 78 33.40 0.68 13.82
CA THR A 78 34.27 0.64 15.00
C THR A 78 33.39 0.53 16.27
N MET A 79 33.98 0.23 17.44
CA MET A 79 33.21 0.12 18.69
C MET A 79 32.53 1.46 19.07
N GLU A 80 33.18 2.59 18.77
CA GLU A 80 32.62 3.93 18.96
C GLU A 80 31.49 4.23 17.97
N ASP A 81 31.64 3.86 16.69
CA ASP A 81 30.57 3.94 15.70
C ASP A 81 29.38 3.08 16.10
N SER A 82 29.61 1.91 16.70
CA SER A 82 28.58 0.97 17.12
C SER A 82 27.79 1.52 18.31
N MET A 83 28.45 2.22 19.23
CA MET A 83 27.83 2.83 20.41
C MET A 83 27.10 4.14 20.06
N PHE A 84 27.64 4.95 19.15
CA PHE A 84 26.95 6.11 18.59
C PHE A 84 25.77 5.68 17.72
N ALA A 85 25.94 4.64 16.91
CA ALA A 85 24.88 4.03 16.12
C ALA A 85 23.81 3.44 17.02
N TYR A 86 24.11 2.70 18.10
CA TYR A 86 23.10 2.19 19.04
C TYR A 86 22.28 3.31 19.69
N LYS A 87 22.94 4.40 20.13
CA LYS A 87 22.30 5.54 20.80
C LYS A 87 21.47 6.39 19.83
N THR A 88 21.82 6.35 18.54
CA THR A 88 21.12 7.00 17.43
C THR A 88 20.02 6.09 16.87
N PHE A 89 20.26 4.79 16.70
CA PHE A 89 19.31 3.75 16.30
C PHE A 89 18.21 3.61 17.33
N SER A 90 18.50 3.61 18.64
CA SER A 90 17.45 3.58 19.66
C SER A 90 16.52 4.79 19.62
N ARG A 91 16.94 5.90 18.99
CA ARG A 91 16.10 7.06 18.67
C ARG A 91 15.49 7.03 17.26
N ILE A 92 16.08 6.29 16.31
CA ILE A 92 15.69 6.21 14.89
C ILE A 92 14.84 4.96 14.56
N ILE A 93 14.84 3.92 15.41
CA ILE A 93 14.05 2.67 15.22
C ILE A 93 12.55 2.94 15.04
N ASP A 94 12.07 4.15 15.31
CA ASP A 94 10.70 4.57 14.98
C ASP A 94 10.45 4.88 13.48
N ILE A 95 11.45 5.08 12.61
CA ILE A 95 11.20 5.57 11.24
C ILE A 95 12.16 4.99 10.18
N GLU A 96 11.95 3.72 9.81
CA GLU A 96 12.00 3.30 8.40
C GLU A 96 11.25 1.96 8.27
N ARG A 97 9.92 2.02 8.44
CA ARG A 97 9.06 0.84 8.22
C ARG A 97 9.16 0.41 6.76
N GLU A 98 9.27 -0.91 6.53
CA GLU A 98 9.18 -1.47 5.18
C GLU A 98 7.91 -0.94 4.52
N THR A 99 8.08 -0.14 3.47
CA THR A 99 6.94 0.43 2.74
C THR A 99 6.61 -0.54 1.61
N ASN A 100 5.47 -1.22 1.75
CA ASN A 100 4.92 -2.07 0.71
C ASN A 100 4.07 -1.20 -0.22
N TYR A 101 4.57 -0.96 -1.43
CA TYR A 101 3.87 -0.21 -2.47
C TYR A 101 2.88 -1.08 -3.26
N GLY A 102 2.78 -2.36 -2.89
CA GLY A 102 1.93 -3.34 -3.55
C GLY A 102 2.49 -3.87 -4.86
N ALA A 103 1.71 -4.67 -5.55
CA ALA A 103 2.04 -5.34 -6.80
C ALA A 103 1.68 -4.48 -8.02
N GLN A 104 2.55 -4.45 -9.03
CA GLN A 104 2.21 -3.76 -10.27
C GLN A 104 1.01 -4.44 -10.94
N ILE A 105 0.06 -3.62 -11.39
CA ILE A 105 -1.22 -4.08 -11.95
C ILE A 105 -1.01 -4.94 -13.20
N SER A 106 -0.05 -4.56 -14.06
CA SER A 106 0.33 -5.33 -15.25
C SER A 106 0.86 -6.72 -14.89
N THR A 107 1.68 -6.81 -13.83
CA THR A 107 2.23 -8.09 -13.35
C THR A 107 1.13 -8.97 -12.77
N LEU A 108 0.19 -8.37 -12.02
CA LEU A 108 -0.98 -9.09 -11.54
C LEU A 108 -1.78 -9.66 -12.72
N ILE A 109 -2.18 -8.84 -13.70
CA ILE A 109 -2.92 -9.27 -14.90
C ILE A 109 -2.23 -10.45 -15.59
N SER A 110 -0.92 -10.34 -15.84
CA SER A 110 -0.15 -11.39 -16.50
C SER A 110 -0.19 -12.71 -15.74
N LEU A 111 -0.02 -12.68 -14.41
CA LEU A 111 -0.08 -13.90 -13.57
C LEU A 111 -1.46 -14.55 -13.56
N ILE A 112 -2.52 -13.75 -13.75
CA ILE A 112 -3.89 -14.28 -13.82
C ILE A 112 -4.14 -14.94 -15.17
N GLU A 113 -3.67 -14.31 -16.25
CA GLU A 113 -3.81 -14.83 -17.60
C GLU A 113 -2.99 -16.12 -17.81
N THR A 114 -1.84 -16.24 -17.16
CA THR A 114 -1.04 -17.48 -17.19
C THR A 114 -1.54 -18.55 -16.21
N GLY A 115 -2.35 -18.18 -15.23
CA GLY A 115 -2.89 -19.09 -14.21
C GLY A 115 -1.93 -19.38 -13.05
N ASP A 116 -0.81 -18.65 -12.96
CA ASP A 116 0.28 -18.86 -11.99
C ASP A 116 0.11 -18.09 -10.67
N LEU A 117 -1.04 -17.44 -10.47
CA LEU A 117 -1.42 -16.83 -9.20
C LEU A 117 -1.61 -17.87 -8.08
#